data_AF-A0A316UYQ7-F1
#
_entry.id   AF-A0A316UYQ7-F1
#
_cell.length_a   1.000
_cell.length_b   1.000
_cell.length_c   1.000
_cell.angle_alpha   90.00
_cell.angle_beta   90.00
_cell.angle_gamma   90.00
#
_symmetry.space_group_name_H-M   'P 1'
#
loop_
_entity.id
_entity.type
_entity.pdbx_description
1 polymer ?
#
loop_
_entity_poly.entity_id
_entity_poly.type
_entity_poly.pdbx_seq_one_letter_code
_entity_poly.pdbx_strand_id
1 'polypeptide(L)'
;MAPKAAPNGNGRKRSASAAIENKSKVAKRATTPSTPMAATKLRAGSLAPGTPTRRARQGPVYSVKQGINPLPAPVKPITLAELKAGLPIGFPATGASSSSSSSSSAALPRQLFVFGNGDMGQHGLGTDALDEIKRPRKHAWVADKIANGDFGVGGLEQIVAGGMHTLAIDGQGRVWSWGINDNAALGRSTTREPDVEAEVFETEPMLVEGLSPTGRGTLPGSKAAGGGTQGEVEQFRATRIAAGDSVSVALSEDGQVRVWGSFRSNDGLLGFDGQVGSSKTQFQPVSLPNLLQHSFVQVACGDDHVLALTTTGLVYSWGNGQQAQLGRRIIERRKINGLNPEKVGLRDIVLIGTGAYHSFAVDKKGQVYGWGLNSLRQVGIDTEEDIVPTPRLITALSPKSLSADGSVRVVSIEAGQHHSLFLLSDGRVFGCGRCDGCELGLAPEHEAMIEVKKMRDEWRETREELLKVETEAWQKRMEAKKASAGGSDVNAAMANVVSSDDLPPVMGPPPDEFIATPVHVPFPSGDSKIAYLSSGARHVLAVGTGGTLYSWGFGNQSQLGLGDEEAAQTPTEVKSKQFKGHKAVMVGAGGQHSTVLAVRDPDVTVD
;
A
#
# COMPACT_ATOMS: atom_id res chain seq x y z
N MET A 1 -55.12 28.34 17.37
CA MET A 1 -54.83 27.61 18.63
C MET A 1 -53.31 27.54 18.77
N ALA A 2 -52.78 28.09 19.87
CA ALA A 2 -51.35 28.13 20.15
C ALA A 2 -50.81 26.77 20.63
N PRO A 3 -49.53 26.44 20.42
CA PRO A 3 -48.87 25.33 21.12
C PRO A 3 -48.22 25.80 22.43
N LYS A 4 -48.30 24.97 23.47
CA LYS A 4 -47.59 25.10 24.76
C LYS A 4 -46.38 24.17 24.81
N ALA A 5 -45.39 24.60 25.60
CA ALA A 5 -43.99 24.20 25.62
C ALA A 5 -43.62 22.92 26.42
N ALA A 6 -42.48 22.33 26.01
CA ALA A 6 -41.33 21.68 26.70
C ALA A 6 -41.53 20.80 27.97
N PRO A 7 -40.65 19.78 28.19
CA PRO A 7 -39.38 20.06 28.89
C PRO A 7 -38.11 19.26 28.48
N ASN A 8 -36.98 19.95 28.71
CA ASN A 8 -35.65 19.55 29.20
C ASN A 8 -34.73 18.57 28.43
N GLY A 9 -33.65 19.15 27.90
CA GLY A 9 -32.41 18.48 27.52
C GLY A 9 -31.42 18.35 28.69
N ASN A 10 -30.63 17.28 28.64
CA ASN A 10 -29.50 17.03 29.54
C ASN A 10 -28.18 17.22 28.80
N GLY A 11 -27.51 18.34 29.08
CA GLY A 11 -26.14 18.60 28.68
C GLY A 11 -25.14 17.90 29.61
N ARG A 12 -24.20 17.13 29.05
CA ARG A 12 -23.05 16.59 29.79
C ARG A 12 -21.83 17.47 29.54
N LYS A 13 -21.40 18.19 30.60
CA LYS A 13 -20.18 19.00 30.66
C LYS A 13 -18.94 18.10 30.71
N ARG A 14 -17.91 18.47 29.93
CA ARG A 14 -16.52 17.99 30.09
C ARG A 14 -15.89 18.66 31.32
N SER A 15 -15.29 17.85 32.19
CA SER A 15 -14.56 18.29 33.38
C SER A 15 -13.13 18.73 33.03
N ALA A 16 -12.70 19.80 33.68
CA ALA A 16 -11.32 20.28 33.71
C ALA A 16 -10.56 19.64 34.89
N SER A 17 -9.29 19.28 34.70
CA SER A 17 -8.30 19.12 35.77
C SER A 17 -7.07 19.96 35.39
N ALA A 18 -6.85 21.08 36.08
CA ALA A 18 -6.02 21.22 37.28
C ALA A 18 -4.52 21.39 36.93
N ALA A 19 -4.11 22.65 36.94
CA ALA A 19 -2.74 23.11 36.81
C ALA A 19 -1.91 22.75 38.06
N ILE A 20 -0.66 22.36 37.84
CA ILE A 20 0.37 22.27 38.88
C ILE A 20 1.44 23.32 38.53
N GLU A 21 1.48 24.38 39.32
CA GLU A 21 2.58 25.34 39.39
C GLU A 21 3.85 24.63 39.88
N ASN A 22 4.98 24.86 39.22
CA ASN A 22 6.28 24.59 39.82
C ASN A 22 7.18 25.82 39.75
N LYS A 23 7.39 26.44 40.91
CA LYS A 23 8.31 27.56 41.13
C LYS A 23 9.74 27.05 41.12
N SER A 24 10.64 27.65 40.33
CA SER A 24 12.06 27.65 40.67
C SER A 24 12.72 28.98 40.32
N LYS A 25 13.61 29.39 41.21
CA LYS A 25 14.12 30.74 41.42
C LYS A 25 15.24 31.12 40.44
N VAL A 26 15.26 32.42 40.16
CA VAL A 26 16.30 33.22 39.49
C VAL A 26 17.63 33.15 40.24
N ALA A 27 18.74 33.05 39.50
CA ALA A 27 20.04 33.59 39.88
C ALA A 27 20.67 34.33 38.68
N LYS A 28 20.87 35.64 38.84
CA LYS A 28 21.55 36.55 37.90
C LYS A 28 23.07 36.44 38.06
N ARG A 29 23.82 36.55 36.96
CA ARG A 29 25.12 37.24 36.97
C ARG A 29 25.40 37.94 35.63
N ALA A 30 25.71 39.24 35.73
CA ALA A 30 26.20 40.13 34.68
C ALA A 30 27.66 39.74 34.27
N THR A 31 28.34 40.24 33.24
CA THR A 31 28.40 41.58 32.62
C THR A 31 29.34 41.55 31.39
N THR A 32 28.95 42.24 30.31
CA THR A 32 29.74 43.12 29.39
C THR A 32 30.73 42.58 28.32
N PRO A 33 30.97 43.37 27.23
CA PRO A 33 31.19 42.90 25.86
C PRO A 33 32.59 43.22 25.30
N SER A 34 32.90 42.77 24.08
CA SER A 34 33.93 43.42 23.25
C SER A 34 33.63 43.29 21.74
N THR A 35 33.87 44.41 21.06
CA THR A 35 33.58 44.73 19.65
C THR A 35 34.88 44.61 18.79
N PRO A 36 34.97 45.04 17.51
CA PRO A 36 35.50 44.23 16.40
C PRO A 36 36.74 44.82 15.69
N MET A 37 37.38 44.10 14.75
CA MET A 37 38.27 44.67 13.72
C MET A 37 38.25 43.77 12.46
N ALA A 38 37.75 44.22 11.31
CA ALA A 38 38.42 44.99 10.23
C ALA A 38 39.39 44.11 9.39
N ALA A 39 39.00 43.65 8.19
CA ALA A 39 39.03 44.33 6.88
C ALA A 39 40.43 44.48 6.25
N THR A 40 40.62 43.94 5.05
CA THR A 40 41.63 44.43 4.09
C THR A 40 41.04 44.53 2.68
N LYS A 41 41.29 45.69 2.06
CA LYS A 41 40.73 46.27 0.83
C LYS A 41 41.40 45.77 -0.45
N LEU A 42 40.73 46.03 -1.59
CA LEU A 42 41.15 46.74 -2.83
C LEU A 42 40.48 46.06 -4.04
N ARG A 43 39.92 46.72 -5.07
CA ARG A 43 39.96 48.12 -5.54
C ARG A 43 38.78 48.31 -6.53
N ALA A 44 38.29 49.54 -6.66
CA ALA A 44 37.19 49.93 -7.56
C ALA A 44 37.66 50.21 -9.01
N GLY A 45 36.74 50.01 -9.96
CA GLY A 45 36.78 50.51 -11.35
C GLY A 45 35.35 50.81 -11.83
N SER A 46 35.15 52.03 -12.34
CA SER A 46 33.88 52.72 -12.60
C SER A 46 33.16 52.35 -13.91
N LEU A 47 31.81 52.49 -13.96
CA LEU A 47 31.03 53.38 -14.87
C LEU A 47 29.55 52.95 -15.06
N ALA A 48 28.64 53.92 -14.78
CA ALA A 48 27.29 54.23 -15.30
C ALA A 48 26.16 53.15 -15.53
N PRO A 49 24.87 53.54 -15.40
CA PRO A 49 23.74 52.61 -15.31
C PRO A 49 23.09 52.31 -16.67
N GLY A 50 22.85 51.02 -16.94
CA GLY A 50 22.06 50.53 -18.07
C GLY A 50 20.98 49.57 -17.59
N THR A 51 19.73 49.89 -17.89
CA THR A 51 18.51 49.12 -17.61
C THR A 51 18.62 47.66 -18.06
N PRO A 52 18.44 46.65 -17.19
CA PRO A 52 18.34 45.27 -17.63
C PRO A 52 16.88 44.87 -17.82
N THR A 53 16.52 44.57 -19.07
CA THR A 53 15.35 43.79 -19.44
C THR A 53 15.39 42.44 -18.73
N ARG A 54 14.31 42.14 -17.99
CA ARG A 54 14.10 40.88 -17.27
C ARG A 54 13.99 39.72 -18.26
N ARG A 55 15.11 39.08 -18.60
CA ARG A 55 15.12 37.73 -19.18
C ARG A 55 14.62 36.77 -18.10
N ALA A 56 13.47 36.15 -18.35
CA ALA A 56 12.96 35.04 -17.55
C ALA A 56 14.02 33.93 -17.53
N ARG A 57 14.52 33.60 -16.34
CA ARG A 57 15.30 32.38 -16.10
C ARG A 57 14.33 31.20 -16.32
N GLN A 58 14.41 30.57 -17.49
CA GLN A 58 13.98 29.19 -17.63
C GLN A 58 14.85 28.36 -16.68
N GLY A 59 14.21 27.62 -15.79
CA GLY A 59 14.88 26.64 -14.94
C GLY A 59 15.64 25.62 -15.80
N PRO A 60 16.66 24.95 -15.25
CA PRO A 60 17.44 23.99 -16.01
C PRO A 60 16.53 22.86 -16.52
N VAL A 61 16.42 22.73 -17.84
CA VAL A 61 15.89 21.54 -18.49
C VAL A 61 16.88 20.42 -18.23
N TYR A 62 16.55 19.55 -17.27
CA TYR A 62 17.36 18.38 -16.95
C TYR A 62 17.22 17.38 -18.10
N SER A 63 18.23 17.27 -18.97
CA SER A 63 18.22 16.22 -19.99
C SER A 63 18.48 14.88 -19.31
N VAL A 64 17.53 13.95 -19.41
CA VAL A 64 17.63 12.60 -18.86
C VAL A 64 18.87 11.91 -19.44
N LYS A 65 19.95 11.82 -18.66
CA LYS A 65 21.07 10.93 -19.00
C LYS A 65 20.52 9.51 -19.07
N GLN A 66 20.80 8.77 -20.14
CA GLN A 66 20.40 7.36 -20.25
C GLN A 66 20.99 6.60 -19.05
N GLY A 67 20.11 6.25 -18.12
CA GLY A 67 20.43 5.40 -16.99
C GLY A 67 20.48 3.93 -17.40
N ILE A 68 20.79 3.08 -16.43
CA ILE A 68 20.75 1.62 -16.53
C ILE A 68 19.37 1.12 -17.00
N ASN A 69 18.30 1.82 -16.62
CA ASN A 69 16.92 1.52 -16.98
C ASN A 69 16.32 2.73 -17.73
N PRO A 70 15.64 2.52 -18.87
CA PRO A 70 14.91 3.59 -19.53
C PRO A 70 13.71 4.01 -18.68
N LEU A 71 13.28 5.26 -18.84
CA LEU A 71 12.01 5.70 -18.25
C LEU A 71 10.86 4.86 -18.80
N PRO A 72 9.90 4.48 -17.95
CA PRO A 72 8.78 3.67 -18.37
C PRO A 72 7.93 4.44 -19.38
N ALA A 73 7.58 3.77 -20.48
CA ALA A 73 6.54 4.28 -21.36
C ALA A 73 5.17 4.30 -20.64
N PRO A 74 4.26 5.19 -21.07
CA PRO A 74 2.85 5.13 -20.67
C PRO A 74 2.28 3.72 -20.81
N VAL A 75 1.34 3.36 -19.93
CA VAL A 75 0.69 2.05 -19.98
C VAL A 75 -0.11 1.98 -21.28
N LYS A 76 0.31 1.13 -22.21
CA LYS A 76 -0.36 1.03 -23.50
C LYS A 76 -1.79 0.50 -23.33
N PRO A 77 -2.77 1.00 -24.10
CA PRO A 77 -4.08 0.37 -24.18
C PRO A 77 -3.97 -1.07 -24.67
N ILE A 78 -4.87 -1.94 -24.23
CA ILE A 78 -4.90 -3.33 -24.67
C ILE A 78 -5.67 -3.43 -25.97
N THR A 79 -5.09 -4.15 -26.91
CA THR A 79 -5.69 -4.46 -28.20
C THR A 79 -6.39 -5.82 -28.15
N LEU A 80 -7.28 -6.05 -29.12
CA LEU A 80 -7.92 -7.36 -29.28
C LEU A 80 -6.91 -8.46 -29.58
N ALA A 81 -5.85 -8.15 -30.35
CA ALA A 81 -4.80 -9.11 -30.68
C ALA A 81 -4.03 -9.57 -29.43
N GLU A 82 -3.68 -8.63 -28.55
CA GLU A 82 -3.03 -8.95 -27.27
C GLU A 82 -3.95 -9.78 -26.37
N LEU A 83 -5.24 -9.47 -26.31
CA LEU A 83 -6.19 -10.26 -25.53
C LEU A 83 -6.27 -11.71 -26.04
N LYS A 84 -6.24 -11.92 -27.37
CA LYS A 84 -6.26 -13.25 -27.99
C LYS A 84 -4.94 -14.01 -27.85
N ALA A 85 -3.80 -13.30 -27.88
CA ALA A 85 -2.48 -13.88 -27.68
C ALA A 85 -2.18 -14.22 -26.21
N GLY A 86 -2.98 -13.68 -25.29
CA GLY A 86 -2.77 -13.77 -23.85
C GLY A 86 -2.12 -12.50 -23.30
N LEU A 87 -2.55 -12.10 -22.11
CA LEU A 87 -2.05 -10.92 -21.43
C LEU A 87 -0.55 -11.02 -21.14
N PRO A 88 0.18 -9.89 -21.22
CA PRO A 88 1.60 -9.88 -20.91
C PRO A 88 1.84 -10.24 -19.44
N ILE A 89 2.76 -11.15 -19.20
CA ILE A 89 3.24 -11.48 -17.85
C ILE A 89 4.11 -10.33 -17.37
N GLY A 90 3.82 -9.80 -16.18
CA GLY A 90 4.67 -8.90 -15.37
C GLY A 90 5.70 -8.04 -16.13
N PHE A 91 5.39 -6.74 -16.21
CA PHE A 91 6.02 -5.62 -16.95
C PHE A 91 5.56 -5.39 -18.41
N PRO A 92 5.16 -4.15 -18.77
CA PRO A 92 5.36 -3.67 -20.13
C PRO A 92 6.88 -3.60 -20.36
N ALA A 93 7.40 -4.47 -21.23
CA ALA A 93 8.82 -4.57 -21.52
C ALA A 93 9.46 -3.18 -21.73
N THR A 94 10.40 -2.82 -20.85
CA THR A 94 11.37 -1.77 -21.08
C THR A 94 12.31 -2.25 -22.18
N GLY A 95 11.94 -1.99 -23.43
CA GLY A 95 12.79 -2.25 -24.59
C GLY A 95 12.41 -3.50 -25.39
N ALA A 96 11.32 -3.37 -26.14
CA ALA A 96 11.32 -3.87 -27.52
C ALA A 96 10.59 -2.81 -28.35
N SER A 97 11.34 -1.99 -29.09
CA SER A 97 10.77 -1.36 -30.28
C SER A 97 10.59 -2.48 -31.30
N SER A 98 9.51 -3.25 -31.21
CA SER A 98 9.00 -3.90 -32.41
C SER A 98 8.42 -2.79 -33.28
N SER A 99 9.28 -2.28 -34.16
CA SER A 99 8.84 -1.63 -35.38
C SER A 99 8.09 -2.68 -36.21
N SER A 100 6.81 -2.83 -35.95
CA SER A 100 5.88 -3.47 -36.87
C SER A 100 4.70 -2.53 -37.05
N SER A 101 4.75 -1.79 -38.15
CA SER A 101 3.58 -1.22 -38.79
C SER A 101 2.56 -2.32 -39.05
N SER A 102 1.50 -2.37 -38.24
CA SER A 102 0.32 -3.17 -38.54
C SER A 102 -0.90 -2.46 -37.97
N SER A 103 -1.84 -2.10 -38.86
CA SER A 103 -3.24 -1.71 -38.66
C SER A 103 -3.67 -1.41 -37.22
N SER A 104 -4.10 -0.18 -36.97
CA SER A 104 -4.71 0.26 -35.70
C SER A 104 -5.88 -0.65 -35.30
N SER A 105 -5.58 -1.70 -34.54
CA SER A 105 -6.58 -2.45 -33.77
C SER A 105 -7.17 -1.48 -32.75
N ALA A 106 -8.49 -1.33 -32.75
CA ALA A 106 -9.16 -0.45 -31.80
C ALA A 106 -8.83 -0.89 -30.36
N ALA A 107 -8.29 0.04 -29.57
CA ALA A 107 -8.01 -0.18 -28.15
C ALA A 107 -9.30 -0.54 -27.41
N LEU A 108 -9.23 -1.57 -26.57
CA LEU A 108 -10.36 -1.99 -25.74
C LEU A 108 -10.42 -1.15 -24.47
N PRO A 109 -11.56 -0.50 -24.17
CA PRO A 109 -11.69 0.29 -22.95
C PRO A 109 -11.74 -0.59 -21.71
N ARG A 110 -10.96 -0.24 -20.68
CA ARG A 110 -10.94 -0.95 -19.39
C ARG A 110 -12.04 -0.43 -18.47
N GLN A 111 -13.04 -1.27 -18.22
CA GLN A 111 -14.12 -1.04 -17.26
C GLN A 111 -13.62 -1.33 -15.84
N LEU A 112 -14.08 -0.54 -14.86
CA LEU A 112 -13.78 -0.76 -13.44
C LEU A 112 -14.87 -1.61 -12.78
N PHE A 113 -14.44 -2.62 -12.04
CA PHE A 113 -15.27 -3.38 -11.12
C PHE A 113 -14.74 -3.22 -9.70
N VAL A 114 -15.65 -3.14 -8.73
CA VAL A 114 -15.34 -2.99 -7.31
C VAL A 114 -16.11 -4.03 -6.49
N PHE A 115 -15.50 -4.50 -5.40
CA PHE A 115 -16.09 -5.42 -4.43
C PHE A 115 -15.35 -5.38 -3.08
N GLY A 116 -15.91 -6.03 -2.07
CA GLY A 116 -15.46 -5.98 -0.69
C GLY A 116 -16.24 -4.97 0.15
N ASN A 117 -15.68 -4.55 1.28
CA ASN A 117 -16.29 -3.52 2.13
C ASN A 117 -16.10 -2.13 1.51
N GLY A 118 -17.12 -1.27 1.60
CA GLY A 118 -17.17 0.07 1.02
C GLY A 118 -17.41 1.20 2.03
N ASP A 119 -17.42 0.91 3.33
CA ASP A 119 -17.98 1.78 4.38
C ASP A 119 -17.29 3.15 4.49
N MET A 120 -16.02 3.26 4.06
CA MET A 120 -15.23 4.48 4.07
C MET A 120 -15.07 5.10 2.66
N GLY A 121 -15.94 4.74 1.72
CA GLY A 121 -15.95 5.31 0.37
C GLY A 121 -14.93 4.72 -0.60
N GLN A 122 -14.19 3.68 -0.20
CA GLN A 122 -13.10 3.08 -0.99
C GLN A 122 -13.54 2.48 -2.33
N HIS A 123 -14.86 2.28 -2.55
CA HIS A 123 -15.43 1.87 -3.84
C HIS A 123 -15.63 3.01 -4.84
N GLY A 124 -15.74 4.27 -4.40
CA GLY A 124 -15.96 5.40 -5.30
C GLY A 124 -17.41 5.53 -5.81
N LEU A 125 -18.39 4.99 -5.08
CA LEU A 125 -19.79 4.94 -5.52
C LEU A 125 -20.67 6.06 -4.92
N GLY A 126 -20.09 7.00 -4.18
CA GLY A 126 -20.80 8.05 -3.45
C GLY A 126 -21.38 7.57 -2.12
N THR A 127 -21.94 8.51 -1.35
CA THR A 127 -22.49 8.27 -0.01
C THR A 127 -23.72 7.36 0.01
N ASP A 128 -24.40 7.22 -1.13
CA ASP A 128 -25.61 6.39 -1.24
C ASP A 128 -25.31 4.89 -1.39
N ALA A 129 -24.03 4.52 -1.55
CA ALA A 129 -23.60 3.16 -1.85
C ALA A 129 -22.33 2.76 -1.06
N LEU A 130 -22.42 2.87 0.27
CA LEU A 130 -21.35 2.51 1.22
C LEU A 130 -21.41 1.06 1.72
N ASP A 131 -22.18 0.19 1.08
CA ASP A 131 -22.38 -1.18 1.53
C ASP A 131 -21.26 -2.14 1.08
N GLU A 132 -21.23 -3.30 1.73
CA GLU A 132 -20.47 -4.45 1.28
C GLU A 132 -20.95 -4.97 -0.09
N ILE A 133 -20.01 -5.13 -1.02
CA ILE A 133 -20.27 -5.68 -2.35
C ILE A 133 -19.65 -7.07 -2.44
N LYS A 134 -20.51 -8.09 -2.37
CA LYS A 134 -20.13 -9.51 -2.27
C LYS A 134 -19.50 -10.12 -3.53
N ARG A 135 -19.74 -9.50 -4.68
CA ARG A 135 -19.28 -9.97 -6.00
C ARG A 135 -18.93 -8.77 -6.88
N PRO A 136 -17.97 -8.88 -7.82
CA PRO A 136 -17.57 -7.78 -8.68
C PRO A 136 -18.77 -7.04 -9.28
N ARG A 137 -18.92 -5.76 -8.93
CA ARG A 137 -19.94 -4.85 -9.41
C ARG A 137 -19.29 -3.84 -10.35
N LYS A 138 -19.89 -3.64 -11.53
CA LYS A 138 -19.43 -2.67 -12.51
C LYS A 138 -19.65 -1.25 -11.98
N HIS A 139 -18.62 -0.41 -12.07
CA HIS A 139 -18.70 0.98 -11.64
C HIS A 139 -19.38 1.84 -12.72
N ALA A 140 -20.66 2.15 -12.53
CA ALA A 140 -21.50 2.81 -13.52
C ALA A 140 -20.94 4.18 -13.97
N TRP A 141 -20.58 5.04 -13.01
CA TRP A 141 -20.03 6.37 -13.32
C TRP A 141 -18.75 6.30 -14.17
N VAL A 142 -17.81 5.39 -13.84
CA VAL A 142 -16.61 5.15 -14.66
C VAL A 142 -16.99 4.67 -16.06
N ALA A 143 -17.97 3.77 -16.18
CA ALA A 143 -18.44 3.29 -17.47
C ALA A 143 -19.01 4.41 -18.35
N ASP A 144 -19.77 5.34 -17.76
CA ASP A 144 -20.31 6.51 -18.46
C ASP A 144 -19.19 7.46 -18.89
N LYS A 145 -18.20 7.70 -18.02
CA LYS A 145 -17.01 8.50 -18.35
C LYS A 145 -16.21 7.91 -19.51
N ILE A 146 -16.08 6.59 -19.55
CA ILE A 146 -15.47 5.88 -20.68
C ILE A 146 -16.31 6.07 -21.96
N ALA A 147 -17.63 5.88 -21.88
CA ALA A 147 -18.52 5.99 -23.03
C ALA A 147 -18.52 7.41 -23.64
N ASN A 148 -18.41 8.43 -22.80
CA ASN A 148 -18.30 9.83 -23.22
C ASN A 148 -16.91 10.21 -23.74
N GLY A 149 -15.91 9.33 -23.63
CA GLY A 149 -14.53 9.60 -24.02
C GLY A 149 -13.75 10.46 -23.03
N ASP A 150 -14.30 10.72 -21.83
CA ASP A 150 -13.70 11.62 -20.83
C ASP A 150 -12.34 11.12 -20.34
N PHE A 151 -12.10 9.80 -20.34
CA PHE A 151 -10.82 9.19 -19.94
C PHE A 151 -9.82 9.01 -21.08
N GLY A 152 -10.15 9.40 -22.32
CA GLY A 152 -9.30 9.17 -23.48
C GLY A 152 -9.32 7.72 -23.97
N VAL A 153 -8.39 7.42 -24.89
CA VAL A 153 -8.34 6.12 -25.59
C VAL A 153 -7.98 5.01 -24.61
N GLY A 154 -8.85 3.99 -24.50
CA GLY A 154 -8.63 2.83 -23.62
C GLY A 154 -9.20 2.95 -22.21
N GLY A 155 -9.82 4.08 -21.84
CA GLY A 155 -10.44 4.25 -20.53
C GLY A 155 -9.42 4.42 -19.41
N LEU A 156 -9.58 3.70 -18.29
CA LEU A 156 -8.58 3.70 -17.22
C LEU A 156 -7.32 2.92 -17.63
N GLU A 157 -6.15 3.44 -17.28
CA GLU A 157 -4.84 2.83 -17.55
C GLU A 157 -4.34 2.00 -16.37
N GLN A 158 -4.53 2.47 -15.14
CA GLN A 158 -4.03 1.83 -13.94
C GLN A 158 -4.98 2.06 -12.76
N ILE A 159 -5.04 1.09 -11.85
CA ILE A 159 -5.75 1.17 -10.57
C ILE A 159 -4.82 0.63 -9.47
N VAL A 160 -4.82 1.25 -8.30
CA VAL A 160 -4.16 0.74 -7.10
C VAL A 160 -5.08 0.97 -5.91
N ALA A 161 -5.30 -0.08 -5.13
CA ALA A 161 -6.03 -0.02 -3.86
C ALA A 161 -5.00 0.10 -2.72
N GLY A 162 -5.05 1.20 -1.97
CA GLY A 162 -4.33 1.34 -0.71
C GLY A 162 -5.09 0.68 0.44
N GLY A 163 -4.78 1.05 1.68
CA GLY A 163 -5.47 0.53 2.87
C GLY A 163 -6.99 0.77 2.80
N MET A 164 -7.39 2.04 2.78
CA MET A 164 -8.79 2.48 2.78
C MET A 164 -9.10 3.55 1.72
N HIS A 165 -8.24 3.66 0.70
CA HIS A 165 -8.42 4.58 -0.42
C HIS A 165 -7.95 3.94 -1.72
N THR A 166 -8.31 4.54 -2.84
CA THR A 166 -7.99 4.04 -4.17
C THR A 166 -7.47 5.16 -5.05
N LEU A 167 -6.44 4.87 -5.84
CA LEU A 167 -5.88 5.75 -6.86
C LEU A 167 -6.06 5.14 -8.25
N ALA A 168 -6.33 5.96 -9.25
CA ALA A 168 -6.40 5.54 -10.65
C ALA A 168 -5.67 6.50 -11.58
N ILE A 169 -5.19 5.99 -12.71
CA ILE A 169 -4.70 6.78 -13.84
C ILE A 169 -5.63 6.55 -15.03
N ASP A 170 -6.04 7.61 -15.71
CA ASP A 170 -6.81 7.50 -16.97
C ASP A 170 -5.91 7.51 -18.21
N GLY A 171 -6.50 7.26 -19.39
CA GLY A 171 -5.82 7.27 -20.70
C GLY A 171 -5.16 8.60 -21.09
N GLN A 172 -5.43 9.67 -20.35
CA GLN A 172 -4.78 10.98 -20.55
C GLN A 172 -3.60 11.18 -19.60
N GLY A 173 -3.39 10.26 -18.64
CA GLY A 173 -2.36 10.36 -17.61
C GLY A 173 -2.75 11.26 -16.43
N ARG A 174 -4.04 11.52 -16.20
CA ARG A 174 -4.53 12.23 -15.02
C ARG A 174 -4.71 11.27 -13.85
N VAL A 175 -4.45 11.74 -12.63
CA VAL A 175 -4.60 10.94 -11.41
C VAL A 175 -5.95 11.22 -10.75
N TRP A 176 -6.67 10.16 -10.43
CA TRP A 176 -7.95 10.17 -9.73
C TRP A 176 -7.80 9.52 -8.35
N SER A 177 -8.58 9.97 -7.37
CA SER A 177 -8.57 9.43 -6.01
C SER A 177 -9.96 9.44 -5.36
N TRP A 178 -10.23 8.45 -4.51
CA TRP A 178 -11.42 8.33 -3.65
C TRP A 178 -11.13 7.42 -2.45
N GLY A 179 -11.98 7.46 -1.42
CA GLY A 179 -11.83 6.81 -0.12
C GLY A 179 -11.51 7.79 1.00
N ILE A 180 -10.93 7.30 2.09
CA ILE A 180 -10.70 8.12 3.31
C ILE A 180 -9.66 9.24 3.09
N ASN A 181 -9.90 10.42 3.66
CA ASN A 181 -8.96 11.56 3.57
C ASN A 181 -8.50 12.16 4.92
N ASP A 182 -8.81 11.54 6.06
CA ASP A 182 -8.39 11.99 7.41
C ASP A 182 -6.90 12.30 7.51
N ASN A 183 -6.09 11.46 6.84
CA ASN A 183 -4.63 11.54 6.82
C ASN A 183 -4.08 12.06 5.49
N ALA A 184 -4.90 12.80 4.74
CA ALA A 184 -4.56 13.49 3.50
C ALA A 184 -4.19 12.57 2.31
N ALA A 185 -4.66 11.32 2.29
CA ALA A 185 -4.27 10.31 1.32
C ALA A 185 -4.78 10.58 -0.11
N LEU A 186 -5.79 11.45 -0.30
CA LEU A 186 -6.41 11.68 -1.61
C LEU A 186 -5.71 12.73 -2.48
N GLY A 187 -4.82 13.56 -1.91
CA GLY A 187 -4.09 14.57 -2.71
C GLY A 187 -4.96 15.73 -3.17
N ARG A 188 -6.05 15.98 -2.45
CA ARG A 188 -7.06 17.01 -2.73
C ARG A 188 -7.79 17.39 -1.44
N SER A 189 -8.42 18.57 -1.44
CA SER A 189 -9.16 19.06 -0.29
C SER A 189 -10.61 18.59 -0.35
N THR A 190 -11.07 17.89 0.67
CA THR A 190 -12.46 17.37 0.79
C THR A 190 -13.38 18.29 1.59
N THR A 191 -12.87 19.43 2.07
CA THR A 191 -13.63 20.40 2.90
C THR A 191 -13.75 21.77 2.22
N ARG A 192 -13.64 21.83 0.88
CA ARG A 192 -13.63 23.10 0.12
C ARG A 192 -14.96 23.83 0.15
N GLU A 193 -16.06 23.07 0.13
CA GLU A 193 -17.40 23.60 0.12
C GLU A 193 -18.02 23.36 1.51
N PRO A 194 -18.21 24.43 2.30
CA PRO A 194 -18.65 24.28 3.70
C PRO A 194 -20.11 23.78 3.82
N ASP A 195 -20.89 23.84 2.75
CA ASP A 195 -22.28 23.38 2.69
C ASP A 195 -22.41 21.91 2.24
N VAL A 196 -21.30 21.26 1.90
CA VAL A 196 -21.26 19.86 1.45
C VAL A 196 -20.39 19.07 2.41
N GLU A 197 -20.93 17.98 2.94
CA GLU A 197 -20.21 17.08 3.85
C GLU A 197 -18.97 16.48 3.16
N ALA A 198 -17.89 16.32 3.91
CA ALA A 198 -16.60 15.90 3.35
C ALA A 198 -16.68 14.50 2.73
N GLU A 199 -17.51 13.63 3.30
CA GLU A 199 -17.77 12.25 2.87
C GLU A 199 -18.26 12.20 1.41
N VAL A 200 -18.99 13.20 0.93
CA VAL A 200 -19.43 13.27 -0.48
C VAL A 200 -18.20 13.37 -1.38
N PHE A 201 -17.27 14.26 -1.05
CA PHE A 201 -16.03 14.42 -1.83
C PHE A 201 -15.11 13.22 -1.67
N GLU A 202 -15.12 12.53 -0.52
CA GLU A 202 -14.28 11.37 -0.25
C GLU A 202 -14.75 10.12 -1.01
N THR A 203 -16.06 9.90 -1.04
CA THR A 203 -16.68 8.69 -1.59
C THR A 203 -16.87 8.73 -3.11
N GLU A 204 -16.61 9.87 -3.75
CA GLU A 204 -16.68 10.04 -5.21
C GLU A 204 -15.29 10.15 -5.88
N PRO A 205 -15.10 9.56 -7.08
CA PRO A 205 -13.87 9.70 -7.85
C PRO A 205 -13.66 11.15 -8.31
N MET A 206 -12.57 11.77 -7.85
CA MET A 206 -12.19 13.11 -8.28
C MET A 206 -10.72 13.18 -8.67
N LEU A 207 -10.36 14.21 -9.43
CA LEU A 207 -8.98 14.47 -9.80
C LEU A 207 -8.15 14.92 -8.60
N VAL A 208 -6.94 14.41 -8.52
CA VAL A 208 -5.89 14.91 -7.62
C VAL A 208 -5.55 16.35 -8.00
N GLU A 209 -5.40 17.22 -7.01
CA GLU A 209 -5.19 18.66 -7.23
C GLU A 209 -3.72 18.96 -7.58
N GLY A 210 -3.49 20.01 -8.38
CA GLY A 210 -2.14 20.48 -8.72
C GLY A 210 -1.39 19.65 -9.77
N LEU A 211 -1.89 18.48 -10.20
CA LEU A 211 -1.26 17.65 -11.22
C LEU A 211 -2.12 17.58 -12.50
N SER A 212 -1.61 18.12 -13.61
CA SER A 212 -2.29 18.03 -14.91
C SER A 212 -1.32 17.70 -16.04
N PRO A 213 -1.62 16.76 -16.94
CA PRO A 213 -0.78 16.48 -18.12
C PRO A 213 -0.51 17.71 -19.00
N THR A 214 -1.39 18.72 -18.96
CA THR A 214 -1.28 19.94 -19.77
C THR A 214 -0.73 21.15 -19.01
N GLY A 215 -0.52 21.03 -17.69
CA GLY A 215 -0.22 22.17 -16.81
C GLY A 215 -1.37 23.17 -16.68
N ARG A 216 -2.58 22.84 -17.16
CA ARG A 216 -3.81 23.63 -17.03
C ARG A 216 -4.91 22.78 -16.39
N GLY A 217 -5.73 23.34 -15.51
CA GLY A 217 -6.85 22.62 -14.85
C GLY A 217 -6.70 22.45 -13.33
N THR A 218 -7.10 21.29 -12.78
CA THR A 218 -6.82 20.75 -11.41
C THR A 218 -6.60 21.76 -10.28
N LEU A 219 -7.61 22.62 -10.08
CA LEU A 219 -7.57 23.96 -9.50
C LEU A 219 -7.15 24.13 -8.04
N PRO A 220 -6.50 25.28 -7.79
CA PRO A 220 -6.82 26.20 -6.70
C PRO A 220 -7.51 27.49 -7.26
N GLY A 221 -8.77 27.72 -6.82
CA GLY A 221 -9.53 28.97 -7.02
C GLY A 221 -10.62 29.02 -8.11
N SER A 222 -11.75 28.35 -7.87
CA SER A 222 -13.13 28.58 -8.39
C SER A 222 -13.69 27.79 -9.62
N LYS A 223 -14.69 26.97 -9.27
CA LYS A 223 -16.00 26.60 -9.86
C LYS A 223 -16.05 26.00 -11.27
N ALA A 224 -16.35 24.69 -11.28
CA ALA A 224 -16.77 23.87 -12.41
C ALA A 224 -15.67 23.58 -13.45
N ALA A 225 -15.07 22.38 -13.34
CA ALA A 225 -14.47 21.67 -14.47
C ALA A 225 -13.24 22.30 -15.19
N GLY A 226 -12.35 22.97 -14.46
CA GLY A 226 -10.94 23.16 -14.86
C GLY A 226 -10.55 24.54 -15.42
N GLY A 227 -9.70 25.26 -14.68
CA GLY A 227 -8.96 26.44 -15.15
C GLY A 227 -8.80 27.55 -14.10
N GLY A 228 -7.54 27.95 -13.81
CA GLY A 228 -7.03 28.79 -12.69
C GLY A 228 -7.90 29.97 -12.23
N THR A 229 -7.83 30.36 -10.95
CA THR A 229 -6.86 31.38 -10.51
C THR A 229 -6.44 31.28 -9.03
N GLN A 230 -5.11 31.24 -8.82
CA GLN A 230 -4.31 31.22 -7.58
C GLN A 230 -3.81 29.85 -7.09
N GLY A 231 -2.81 29.34 -7.82
CA GLY A 231 -1.86 28.28 -7.45
C GLY A 231 -1.35 27.57 -8.71
N GLU A 232 -0.07 27.27 -8.75
CA GLU A 232 0.59 26.71 -9.95
C GLU A 232 0.16 25.26 -10.14
N VAL A 233 -0.47 24.96 -11.28
CA VAL A 233 -0.75 23.59 -11.70
C VAL A 233 0.47 23.10 -12.46
N GLU A 234 1.03 21.99 -11.99
CA GLU A 234 2.20 21.41 -12.60
C GLU A 234 1.84 20.61 -13.84
N GLN A 235 2.68 20.72 -14.88
CA GLN A 235 2.63 19.80 -16.02
C GLN A 235 3.14 18.42 -15.57
N PHE A 236 2.22 17.50 -15.31
CA PHE A 236 2.50 16.19 -14.77
C PHE A 236 1.60 15.14 -15.43
N ARG A 237 2.17 14.33 -16.33
CA ARG A 237 1.49 13.15 -16.89
C ARG A 237 1.92 11.91 -16.12
N ALA A 238 1.01 11.36 -15.32
CA ALA A 238 1.30 10.19 -14.50
C ALA A 238 1.41 8.93 -15.36
N THR A 239 2.38 8.07 -15.04
CA THR A 239 2.56 6.75 -15.64
C THR A 239 2.47 5.62 -14.63
N ARG A 240 2.80 5.88 -13.35
CA ARG A 240 2.65 4.92 -12.25
C ARG A 240 2.11 5.60 -11.02
N ILE A 241 1.38 4.83 -10.23
CA ILE A 241 0.86 5.20 -8.91
C ILE A 241 1.17 4.09 -7.92
N ALA A 242 1.31 4.44 -6.65
CA ALA A 242 1.38 3.50 -5.54
C ALA A 242 0.67 4.13 -4.33
N ALA A 243 -0.02 3.29 -3.56
CA ALA A 243 -0.81 3.68 -2.40
C ALA A 243 -0.45 2.78 -1.22
N GLY A 244 -0.22 3.38 -0.05
CA GLY A 244 -0.09 2.68 1.22
C GLY A 244 -1.37 2.74 2.04
N ASP A 245 -1.26 2.75 3.37
CA ASP A 245 -2.42 2.95 4.24
C ASP A 245 -2.92 4.40 4.16
N SER A 246 -2.00 5.34 4.39
CA SER A 246 -2.29 6.79 4.46
C SER A 246 -1.39 7.64 3.55
N VAL A 247 -0.51 7.01 2.75
CA VAL A 247 0.43 7.67 1.83
C VAL A 247 0.11 7.33 0.38
N SER A 248 0.30 8.31 -0.50
CA SER A 248 0.05 8.18 -1.94
C SER A 248 1.20 8.76 -2.73
N VAL A 249 1.54 8.08 -3.83
CA VAL A 249 2.69 8.41 -4.68
C VAL A 249 2.29 8.33 -6.15
N ALA A 250 2.70 9.33 -6.93
CA ALA A 250 2.62 9.28 -8.40
C ALA A 250 4.00 9.51 -9.03
N LEU A 251 4.25 8.82 -10.14
CA LEU A 251 5.44 8.93 -10.96
C LEU A 251 5.06 9.42 -12.35
N SER A 252 5.75 10.46 -12.85
CA SER A 252 5.52 10.99 -14.20
C SER A 252 6.29 10.24 -15.29
N GLU A 253 5.95 10.50 -16.55
CA GLU A 253 6.71 10.02 -17.72
C GLU A 253 8.15 10.55 -17.76
N ASP A 254 8.42 11.71 -17.15
CA ASP A 254 9.76 12.30 -17.03
C ASP A 254 10.56 11.74 -15.84
N GLY A 255 9.99 10.80 -15.09
CA GLY A 255 10.61 10.19 -13.91
C GLY A 255 10.56 11.08 -12.66
N GLN A 256 9.66 12.05 -12.59
CA GLN A 256 9.45 12.87 -11.41
C GLN A 256 8.47 12.21 -10.45
N VAL A 257 8.77 12.25 -9.14
CA VAL A 257 7.92 11.66 -8.10
C VAL A 257 7.18 12.76 -7.34
N ARG A 258 5.88 12.56 -7.12
CA ARG A 258 5.03 13.37 -6.26
C ARG A 258 4.45 12.50 -5.15
N VAL A 259 4.46 13.02 -3.93
CA VAL A 259 4.05 12.29 -2.72
C VAL A 259 3.07 13.18 -1.94
N TRP A 260 2.05 12.58 -1.35
CA TRP A 260 1.11 13.22 -0.44
C TRP A 260 0.58 12.21 0.58
N GLY A 261 -0.21 12.69 1.54
CA GLY A 261 -0.69 11.90 2.67
C GLY A 261 0.19 12.03 3.91
N SER A 262 0.38 10.94 4.63
CA SER A 262 1.20 10.89 5.84
C SER A 262 1.64 9.45 6.18
N PHE A 263 2.61 9.35 7.07
CA PHE A 263 3.10 8.09 7.61
C PHE A 263 2.69 7.92 9.07
N ARG A 264 2.33 6.71 9.43
CA ARG A 264 1.98 6.30 10.80
C ARG A 264 3.07 5.41 11.39
N SER A 265 3.03 5.32 12.71
CA SER A 265 3.87 4.48 13.54
C SER A 265 3.01 3.87 14.65
N ASN A 266 3.56 2.95 15.43
CA ASN A 266 2.84 2.36 16.56
C ASN A 266 2.41 3.42 17.61
N ASP A 267 3.09 4.57 17.65
CA ASP A 267 2.76 5.70 18.55
C ASP A 267 1.73 6.67 17.93
N GLY A 268 1.13 6.33 16.79
CA GLY A 268 0.27 7.19 16.00
C GLY A 268 1.02 7.91 14.87
N LEU A 269 0.54 9.10 14.50
CA LEU A 269 0.99 9.83 13.32
C LEU A 269 2.47 10.26 13.43
N LEU A 270 3.32 9.69 12.57
CA LEU A 270 4.77 9.90 12.54
C LEU A 270 5.12 11.23 11.88
N GLY A 271 4.52 11.53 10.73
CA GLY A 271 4.71 12.76 9.97
C GLY A 271 4.79 12.52 8.46
N PHE A 272 5.34 13.49 7.71
CA PHE A 272 5.43 13.43 6.26
C PHE A 272 6.86 13.65 5.72
N ASP A 273 7.48 14.80 5.99
CA ASP A 273 8.73 15.24 5.33
C ASP A 273 10.00 15.17 6.21
N GLY A 274 9.88 14.69 7.45
CA GLY A 274 11.01 14.58 8.37
C GLY A 274 11.54 15.90 8.93
N GLN A 275 10.89 17.03 8.67
CA GLN A 275 11.28 18.34 9.19
C GLN A 275 10.67 18.57 10.58
N VAL A 276 11.46 19.15 11.49
CA VAL A 276 10.96 19.44 12.84
C VAL A 276 10.02 20.64 12.78
N GLY A 277 8.76 20.44 13.15
CA GLY A 277 7.73 21.49 13.17
C GLY A 277 6.98 21.69 11.85
N SER A 278 7.24 20.87 10.83
CA SER A 278 6.39 20.80 9.64
C SER A 278 5.03 20.14 9.94
N SER A 279 4.08 20.32 9.01
CA SER A 279 2.81 19.60 9.08
C SER A 279 3.05 18.09 9.03
N LYS A 280 2.32 17.34 9.85
CA LYS A 280 2.38 15.86 9.83
C LYS A 280 1.63 15.26 8.64
N THR A 281 0.74 16.02 8.02
CA THR A 281 -0.08 15.62 6.87
C THR A 281 0.15 16.58 5.70
N GLN A 282 0.10 16.03 4.49
CA GLN A 282 0.30 16.77 3.25
C GLN A 282 -0.86 16.51 2.28
N PHE A 283 -1.78 17.47 2.16
CA PHE A 283 -2.99 17.35 1.33
C PHE A 283 -2.76 17.53 -0.16
N GLN A 284 -1.67 18.19 -0.55
CA GLN A 284 -1.36 18.42 -1.97
C GLN A 284 -0.14 17.63 -2.39
N PRO A 285 -0.07 17.13 -3.62
CA PRO A 285 1.12 16.46 -4.14
C PRO A 285 2.35 17.37 -4.08
N VAL A 286 3.43 16.90 -3.45
CA VAL A 286 4.70 17.65 -3.36
C VAL A 286 5.89 16.81 -3.78
N SER A 287 6.98 17.48 -4.13
CA SER A 287 8.29 16.86 -4.33
C SER A 287 9.09 16.92 -3.05
N LEU A 288 9.67 15.80 -2.63
CA LEU A 288 10.65 15.81 -1.54
C LEU A 288 12.02 16.27 -2.09
N PRO A 289 12.75 17.18 -1.40
CA PRO A 289 14.00 17.76 -1.92
C PRO A 289 15.06 16.73 -2.32
N ASN A 290 15.17 15.62 -1.58
CA ASN A 290 16.15 14.56 -1.86
C ASN A 290 15.83 13.75 -3.13
N LEU A 291 14.60 13.82 -3.63
CA LEU A 291 14.19 13.11 -4.84
C LEU A 291 14.43 13.96 -6.11
N LEU A 292 14.52 15.28 -5.99
CA LEU A 292 14.62 16.21 -7.14
C LEU A 292 15.87 16.02 -8.00
N GLN A 293 16.92 15.39 -7.46
CA GLN A 293 18.19 15.18 -8.16
C GLN A 293 18.23 13.88 -8.98
N HIS A 294 17.16 13.08 -8.92
CA HIS A 294 17.11 11.74 -9.49
C HIS A 294 15.85 11.56 -10.34
N SER A 295 15.96 10.73 -11.38
CA SER A 295 14.82 10.28 -12.17
C SER A 295 14.48 8.85 -11.77
N PHE A 296 13.18 8.56 -11.64
CA PHE A 296 12.66 7.30 -11.15
C PHE A 296 11.93 6.51 -12.24
N VAL A 297 11.94 5.18 -12.12
CA VAL A 297 11.30 4.25 -13.06
C VAL A 297 10.20 3.40 -12.42
N GLN A 298 10.24 3.22 -11.11
CA GLN A 298 9.26 2.44 -10.36
C GLN A 298 9.09 3.03 -8.96
N VAL A 299 7.87 2.98 -8.44
CA VAL A 299 7.52 3.29 -7.05
C VAL A 299 6.69 2.14 -6.50
N ALA A 300 6.86 1.84 -5.21
CA ALA A 300 6.11 0.83 -4.48
C ALA A 300 5.86 1.33 -3.06
N CYS A 301 4.67 1.09 -2.52
CA CYS A 301 4.28 1.49 -1.18
C CYS A 301 3.96 0.23 -0.35
N GLY A 302 4.49 0.17 0.87
CA GLY A 302 3.85 -0.61 1.92
C GLY A 302 2.82 0.23 2.67
N ASP A 303 2.41 -0.21 3.86
CA ASP A 303 1.41 0.52 4.67
C ASP A 303 1.90 1.94 5.00
N ASP A 304 3.11 2.01 5.56
CA ASP A 304 3.70 3.25 6.07
C ASP A 304 5.13 3.49 5.57
N HIS A 305 5.50 2.96 4.40
CA HIS A 305 6.80 3.25 3.80
C HIS A 305 6.73 3.22 2.28
N VAL A 306 7.68 3.89 1.63
CA VAL A 306 7.78 3.95 0.17
C VAL A 306 9.17 3.52 -0.27
N LEU A 307 9.21 2.72 -1.32
CA LEU A 307 10.42 2.45 -2.10
C LEU A 307 10.31 3.12 -3.48
N ALA A 308 11.41 3.72 -3.93
CA ALA A 308 11.50 4.28 -5.27
C ALA A 308 12.79 3.83 -5.97
N LEU A 309 12.67 3.32 -7.19
CA LEU A 309 13.77 2.84 -8.02
C LEU A 309 14.17 3.91 -9.04
N THR A 310 15.44 4.28 -9.04
CA THR A 310 15.99 5.24 -10.00
C THR A 310 16.32 4.61 -11.35
N THR A 311 16.40 5.42 -12.42
CA THR A 311 16.93 5.00 -13.73
C THR A 311 18.36 4.45 -13.65
N THR A 312 19.10 4.79 -12.59
CA THR A 312 20.48 4.33 -12.33
C THR A 312 20.56 3.04 -11.50
N GLY A 313 19.44 2.40 -11.18
CA GLY A 313 19.43 1.15 -10.40
C GLY A 313 19.74 1.33 -8.91
N LEU A 314 19.55 2.53 -8.38
CA LEU A 314 19.57 2.82 -6.94
C LEU A 314 18.16 2.80 -6.37
N VAL A 315 18.00 2.30 -5.15
CA VAL A 315 16.75 2.26 -4.41
C VAL A 315 16.76 3.31 -3.31
N TYR A 316 15.70 4.10 -3.23
CA TYR A 316 15.45 5.07 -2.16
C TYR A 316 14.30 4.56 -1.29
N SER A 317 14.39 4.81 0.01
CA SER A 317 13.37 4.42 0.99
C SER A 317 13.08 5.55 1.97
N TRP A 318 11.81 5.72 2.33
CA TRP A 318 11.38 6.62 3.40
C TRP A 318 10.03 6.21 4.01
N GLY A 319 9.73 6.77 5.18
CA GLY A 319 8.52 6.51 5.94
C GLY A 319 8.82 5.99 7.34
N ASN A 320 7.97 5.09 7.83
CA ASN A 320 8.17 4.35 9.06
C ASN A 320 9.31 3.34 8.91
N GLY A 321 10.15 3.23 9.94
CA GLY A 321 11.29 2.30 9.99
C GLY A 321 11.32 1.41 11.24
N GLN A 322 10.23 1.33 12.01
CA GLN A 322 10.15 0.56 13.26
C GLN A 322 10.41 -0.94 13.06
N GLN A 323 10.03 -1.49 11.90
CA GLN A 323 10.22 -2.90 11.54
C GLN A 323 11.39 -3.08 10.55
N ALA A 324 12.29 -2.10 10.48
CA ALA A 324 13.41 -2.06 9.53
C ALA A 324 13.02 -2.14 8.04
N GLN A 325 11.77 -1.82 7.68
CA GLN A 325 11.29 -1.82 6.29
C GLN A 325 12.05 -0.84 5.36
N LEU A 326 12.82 0.10 5.92
CA LEU A 326 13.66 1.01 5.14
C LEU A 326 15.01 0.41 4.72
N GLY A 327 15.38 -0.78 5.21
CA GLY A 327 16.63 -1.45 4.83
C GLY A 327 17.91 -0.73 5.31
N ARG A 328 17.74 0.19 6.26
CA ARG A 328 18.78 0.96 6.94
C ARG A 328 18.41 1.18 8.39
N ARG A 329 19.41 1.36 9.25
CA ARG A 329 19.19 1.51 10.69
C ARG A 329 18.68 2.91 11.03
N ILE A 330 17.43 2.99 11.49
CA ILE A 330 16.86 4.20 12.10
C ILE A 330 16.99 4.09 13.61
N ILE A 331 17.55 5.14 14.24
CA ILE A 331 17.62 5.20 15.69
C ILE A 331 16.28 5.74 16.20
N GLU A 332 15.64 5.01 17.11
CA GLU A 332 14.29 5.29 17.63
C GLU A 332 14.10 6.75 18.12
N ARG A 333 15.05 7.28 18.90
CA ARG A 333 15.04 8.69 19.37
C ARG A 333 15.06 9.72 18.23
N ARG A 334 15.32 9.28 17.00
CA ARG A 334 15.35 10.06 15.75
C ARG A 334 14.50 9.38 14.66
N LYS A 335 13.37 8.77 15.03
CA LYS A 335 12.44 8.10 14.08
C LYS A 335 11.99 8.98 12.91
N ILE A 336 11.89 10.29 13.13
CA ILE A 336 11.56 11.31 12.12
C ILE A 336 12.57 11.31 10.96
N ASN A 337 13.83 10.89 11.18
CA ASN A 337 14.83 10.76 10.11
C ASN A 337 14.48 9.68 9.07
N GLY A 338 13.59 8.74 9.42
CA GLY A 338 13.05 7.75 8.48
C GLY A 338 12.20 8.38 7.38
N LEU A 339 11.57 9.52 7.64
CA LEU A 339 10.71 10.25 6.70
C LEU A 339 11.49 10.92 5.56
N ASN A 340 12.79 11.14 5.75
CA ASN A 340 13.65 11.69 4.70
C ASN A 340 14.06 10.57 3.73
N PRO A 341 13.83 10.73 2.40
CA PRO A 341 14.31 9.79 1.40
C PRO A 341 15.82 9.63 1.45
N GLU A 342 16.25 8.38 1.62
CA GLU A 342 17.66 8.00 1.66
C GLU A 342 17.87 6.70 0.88
N LYS A 343 19.07 6.58 0.32
CA LYS A 343 19.49 5.43 -0.47
C LYS A 343 19.66 4.18 0.40
N VAL A 344 19.10 3.07 -0.07
CA VAL A 344 19.35 1.73 0.47
C VAL A 344 20.69 1.21 -0.07
N GLY A 345 21.41 0.40 0.70
CA GLY A 345 22.72 -0.17 0.38
C GLY A 345 22.77 -1.16 -0.81
N LEU A 346 21.87 -1.04 -1.78
CA LEU A 346 21.77 -1.88 -2.97
C LEU A 346 22.19 -1.11 -4.24
N ARG A 347 22.58 -1.86 -5.28
CA ARG A 347 23.00 -1.33 -6.59
C ARG A 347 22.51 -2.25 -7.68
N ASP A 348 22.45 -1.73 -8.91
CA ASP A 348 22.05 -2.48 -10.10
C ASP A 348 20.68 -3.17 -9.95
N ILE A 349 19.76 -2.51 -9.26
CA ILE A 349 18.39 -2.99 -9.07
C ILE A 349 17.55 -2.72 -10.31
N VAL A 350 16.70 -3.69 -10.67
CA VAL A 350 15.79 -3.63 -11.83
C VAL A 350 14.32 -3.71 -11.44
N LEU A 351 14.01 -4.23 -10.26
CA LEU A 351 12.64 -4.41 -9.76
C LEU A 351 12.62 -4.17 -8.25
N ILE A 352 11.61 -3.47 -7.76
CA ILE A 352 11.29 -3.32 -6.34
C ILE A 352 9.89 -3.86 -6.06
N GLY A 353 9.66 -4.35 -4.84
CA GLY A 353 8.36 -4.75 -4.35
C GLY A 353 8.24 -4.50 -2.85
N THR A 354 7.02 -4.41 -2.35
CA THR A 354 6.74 -4.11 -0.94
C THR A 354 5.60 -4.97 -0.45
N GLY A 355 5.65 -5.34 0.82
CA GLY A 355 4.46 -5.69 1.60
C GLY A 355 4.14 -4.57 2.59
N ALA A 356 3.32 -4.84 3.60
CA ALA A 356 2.95 -3.84 4.59
C ALA A 356 4.17 -3.30 5.36
N TYR A 357 4.98 -4.22 5.89
CA TYR A 357 6.09 -3.94 6.83
C TYR A 357 7.43 -4.53 6.39
N HIS A 358 7.52 -4.99 5.14
CA HIS A 358 8.72 -5.59 4.59
C HIS A 358 8.85 -5.22 3.10
N SER A 359 10.04 -5.43 2.56
CA SER A 359 10.48 -4.83 1.31
C SER A 359 11.37 -5.78 0.53
N PHE A 360 11.32 -5.66 -0.78
CA PHE A 360 12.06 -6.50 -1.72
C PHE A 360 12.72 -5.68 -2.83
N ALA A 361 13.81 -6.22 -3.36
CA ALA A 361 14.45 -5.72 -4.56
C ALA A 361 15.09 -6.86 -5.35
N VAL A 362 15.10 -6.75 -6.68
CA VAL A 362 15.74 -7.72 -7.58
C VAL A 362 16.83 -7.02 -8.37
N ASP A 363 18.02 -7.61 -8.42
CA ASP A 363 19.14 -7.07 -9.19
C ASP A 363 19.11 -7.52 -10.67
N LYS A 364 20.00 -6.95 -11.49
CA LYS A 364 20.18 -7.32 -12.91
C LYS A 364 20.48 -8.80 -13.14
N LYS A 365 21.02 -9.50 -12.15
CA LYS A 365 21.34 -10.93 -12.23
C LYS A 365 20.14 -11.79 -11.86
N GLY A 366 19.01 -11.19 -11.51
CA GLY A 366 17.81 -11.88 -11.06
C GLY A 366 17.87 -12.31 -9.59
N GLN A 367 18.85 -11.84 -8.81
CA GLN A 367 18.95 -12.15 -7.38
C GLN A 367 17.92 -11.31 -6.61
N VAL A 368 17.15 -11.97 -5.75
CA VAL A 368 16.10 -11.35 -4.95
C VAL A 368 16.62 -11.06 -3.54
N TYR A 369 16.49 -9.82 -3.10
CA TYR A 369 16.84 -9.36 -1.75
C TYR A 369 15.56 -9.00 -1.00
N GLY A 370 15.48 -9.39 0.27
CA GLY A 370 14.36 -9.05 1.16
C GLY A 370 14.85 -8.48 2.49
N TRP A 371 14.06 -7.59 3.10
CA TRP A 371 14.29 -7.03 4.43
C TRP A 371 12.99 -6.52 5.08
N GLY A 372 13.03 -6.23 6.39
CA GLY A 372 11.89 -5.75 7.17
C GLY A 372 11.34 -6.78 8.15
N LEU A 373 10.05 -6.70 8.47
CA LEU A 373 9.37 -7.64 9.37
C LEU A 373 9.37 -9.06 8.80
N ASN A 374 9.74 -10.03 9.64
CA ASN A 374 9.87 -11.45 9.32
C ASN A 374 9.36 -12.39 10.44
N SER A 375 8.49 -11.89 11.33
CA SER A 375 7.92 -12.65 12.45
C SER A 375 7.19 -13.92 12.00
N LEU A 376 6.55 -13.89 10.83
CA LEU A 376 5.87 -15.03 10.21
C LEU A 376 6.59 -15.50 8.94
N ARG A 377 7.90 -15.25 8.88
CA ARG A 377 8.79 -15.66 7.78
C ARG A 377 8.37 -15.14 6.40
N GLN A 378 7.64 -14.02 6.35
CA GLN A 378 7.11 -13.43 5.13
C GLN A 378 8.18 -12.85 4.19
N VAL A 379 9.42 -12.65 4.66
CA VAL A 379 10.53 -12.26 3.78
C VAL A 379 11.04 -13.44 2.95
N GLY A 380 10.73 -14.69 3.33
CA GLY A 380 11.14 -15.88 2.59
C GLY A 380 12.60 -16.28 2.82
N ILE A 381 13.19 -15.84 3.94
CA ILE A 381 14.57 -16.15 4.33
C ILE A 381 14.54 -17.14 5.49
N ASP A 382 15.33 -18.20 5.36
CA ASP A 382 15.57 -19.19 6.40
C ASP A 382 16.42 -18.59 7.53
N THR A 383 15.76 -17.87 8.44
CA THR A 383 16.37 -17.20 9.60
C THR A 383 15.36 -17.15 10.74
N GLU A 384 15.82 -17.34 11.97
CA GLU A 384 15.00 -17.22 13.18
C GLU A 384 14.81 -15.77 13.65
N GLU A 385 15.27 -14.81 12.85
CA GLU A 385 15.16 -13.38 13.15
C GLU A 385 13.78 -12.88 12.71
N ASP A 386 13.04 -12.31 13.67
CA ASP A 386 11.72 -11.70 13.41
C ASP A 386 11.80 -10.38 12.64
N ILE A 387 13.00 -9.80 12.52
CA ILE A 387 13.26 -8.59 11.75
C ILE A 387 14.57 -8.78 11.00
N VAL A 388 14.54 -8.56 9.69
CA VAL A 388 15.72 -8.55 8.83
C VAL A 388 16.15 -7.09 8.60
N PRO A 389 17.18 -6.57 9.29
CA PRO A 389 17.44 -5.14 9.36
C PRO A 389 18.07 -4.54 8.09
N THR A 390 18.68 -5.39 7.26
CA THR A 390 19.38 -4.99 6.05
C THR A 390 19.05 -5.96 4.92
N PRO A 391 19.03 -5.50 3.65
CA PRO A 391 18.77 -6.37 2.50
C PRO A 391 19.60 -7.65 2.53
N ARG A 392 18.92 -8.81 2.55
CA ARG A 392 19.55 -10.12 2.55
C ARG A 392 19.02 -10.94 1.38
N LEU A 393 19.89 -11.77 0.80
CA LEU A 393 19.58 -12.59 -0.36
C LEU A 393 18.59 -13.71 0.00
N ILE A 394 17.56 -13.87 -0.83
CA ILE A 394 16.60 -14.99 -0.78
C ILE A 394 17.11 -16.07 -1.73
N THR A 395 17.78 -17.08 -1.19
CA THR A 395 18.44 -18.14 -1.96
C THR A 395 17.45 -19.03 -2.71
N ALA A 396 16.26 -19.26 -2.13
CA ALA A 396 15.19 -20.06 -2.73
C ALA A 396 14.66 -19.47 -4.05
N LEU A 397 14.72 -18.15 -4.22
CA LEU A 397 14.24 -17.45 -5.42
C LEU A 397 15.36 -17.07 -6.40
N SER A 398 16.58 -17.60 -6.18
CA SER A 398 17.67 -17.37 -7.13
C SER A 398 17.37 -18.04 -8.47
N PRO A 399 17.78 -17.48 -9.63
CA PRO A 399 17.45 -18.06 -10.93
C PRO A 399 17.87 -19.53 -11.09
N LYS A 400 19.00 -19.91 -10.46
CA LYS A 400 19.51 -21.28 -10.41
C LYS A 400 18.62 -22.24 -9.60
N SER A 401 17.94 -21.72 -8.57
CA SER A 401 16.99 -22.47 -7.76
C SER A 401 15.64 -22.63 -8.46
N LEU A 402 15.24 -21.64 -9.27
CA LEU A 402 13.96 -21.61 -9.97
C LEU A 402 13.92 -22.43 -11.26
N SER A 403 15.07 -22.57 -11.93
CA SER A 403 15.21 -23.27 -13.22
C SER A 403 16.63 -23.79 -13.41
N ALA A 404 16.78 -25.00 -13.99
CA ALA A 404 18.08 -25.62 -14.20
C ALA A 404 18.99 -24.83 -15.17
N ASP A 405 18.39 -24.10 -16.11
CA ASP A 405 19.08 -23.23 -17.08
C ASP A 405 19.28 -21.79 -16.57
N GLY A 406 18.66 -21.43 -15.44
CA GLY A 406 18.70 -20.07 -14.89
C GLY A 406 17.93 -19.03 -15.69
N SER A 407 17.01 -19.45 -16.58
CA SER A 407 16.24 -18.55 -17.44
C SER A 407 15.06 -17.90 -16.71
N VAL A 408 14.52 -18.56 -15.68
CA VAL A 408 13.36 -18.09 -14.92
C VAL A 408 13.80 -17.12 -13.83
N ARG A 409 13.11 -15.99 -13.77
CA ARG A 409 13.37 -14.93 -12.78
C ARG A 409 12.08 -14.33 -12.26
N VAL A 410 12.16 -13.68 -11.10
CA VAL A 410 11.04 -12.92 -10.53
C VAL A 410 10.78 -11.66 -11.36
N VAL A 411 9.54 -11.45 -11.77
CA VAL A 411 9.09 -10.31 -12.58
C VAL A 411 8.08 -9.41 -11.86
N SER A 412 7.42 -9.90 -10.81
CA SER A 412 6.60 -9.07 -9.92
C SER A 412 6.67 -9.62 -8.50
N ILE A 413 6.58 -8.74 -7.52
CA ILE A 413 6.55 -9.09 -6.10
C ILE A 413 5.42 -8.31 -5.46
N GLU A 414 4.46 -9.04 -4.90
CA GLU A 414 3.29 -8.49 -4.22
C GLU A 414 3.20 -9.13 -2.86
N ALA A 415 2.96 -8.35 -1.81
CA ALA A 415 2.91 -8.88 -0.46
C ALA A 415 1.89 -8.13 0.40
N GLY A 416 1.31 -8.84 1.35
CA GLY A 416 0.36 -8.30 2.31
C GLY A 416 1.02 -7.95 3.64
N GLN A 417 0.28 -8.10 4.74
CA GLN A 417 0.83 -7.83 6.07
C GLN A 417 1.89 -8.84 6.51
N HIS A 418 1.59 -10.12 6.27
CA HIS A 418 2.39 -11.24 6.76
C HIS A 418 2.58 -12.35 5.73
N HIS A 419 2.32 -12.10 4.45
CA HIS A 419 2.55 -13.06 3.37
C HIS A 419 3.11 -12.35 2.15
N SER A 420 3.83 -13.08 1.32
CA SER A 420 4.49 -12.57 0.13
C SER A 420 4.32 -13.52 -1.04
N LEU A 421 4.14 -12.95 -2.23
CA LEU A 421 3.99 -13.67 -3.48
C LEU A 421 4.95 -13.13 -4.54
N PHE A 422 5.53 -14.05 -5.29
CA PHE A 422 6.53 -13.81 -6.30
C PHE A 422 6.03 -14.36 -7.63
N LEU A 423 5.74 -13.48 -8.58
CA LEU A 423 5.39 -13.86 -9.94
C LEU A 423 6.68 -14.10 -10.74
N LEU A 424 6.80 -15.28 -11.34
CA LEU A 424 7.92 -15.65 -12.18
C LEU A 424 7.66 -15.33 -13.66
N SER A 425 8.74 -15.20 -14.44
CA SER A 425 8.69 -14.88 -15.87
C SER A 425 7.99 -15.93 -16.75
N ASP A 426 7.80 -17.15 -16.23
CA ASP A 426 7.07 -18.23 -16.91
C ASP A 426 5.58 -18.30 -16.53
N GLY A 427 5.13 -17.43 -15.62
CA GLY A 427 3.75 -17.33 -15.14
C GLY A 427 3.46 -18.14 -13.88
N ARG A 428 4.44 -18.86 -13.31
CA ARG A 428 4.29 -19.53 -12.00
C ARG A 428 4.31 -18.51 -10.87
N VAL A 429 3.64 -18.84 -9.78
CA VAL A 429 3.59 -18.02 -8.56
C VAL A 429 4.21 -18.80 -7.41
N PHE A 430 5.10 -18.16 -6.66
CA PHE A 430 5.68 -18.69 -5.43
C PHE A 430 5.23 -17.85 -4.25
N GLY A 431 5.06 -18.45 -3.07
CA GLY A 431 4.59 -17.75 -1.88
C GLY A 431 5.23 -18.24 -0.59
N CYS A 432 5.38 -17.34 0.38
CA CYS A 432 5.84 -17.62 1.74
C CYS A 432 5.18 -16.68 2.75
N GLY A 433 5.24 -17.04 4.03
CA GLY A 433 4.70 -16.26 5.12
C GLY A 433 3.58 -16.98 5.87
N ARG A 434 2.72 -16.20 6.53
CA ARG A 434 1.51 -16.61 7.24
C ARG A 434 0.59 -17.44 6.35
N CYS A 435 0.06 -18.55 6.88
CA CYS A 435 -0.83 -19.45 6.15
C CYS A 435 -2.12 -19.86 6.89
N ASP A 436 -2.32 -19.41 8.13
CA ASP A 436 -3.52 -19.70 8.94
C ASP A 436 -4.83 -19.14 8.34
N GLY A 437 -4.76 -18.00 7.63
CA GLY A 437 -5.87 -17.34 6.96
C GLY A 437 -5.94 -17.66 5.47
N CYS A 438 -5.31 -18.76 5.05
CA CYS A 438 -5.24 -19.20 3.65
C CYS A 438 -4.53 -18.22 2.70
N GLU A 439 -3.74 -17.28 3.20
CA GLU A 439 -3.14 -16.20 2.40
C GLU A 439 -2.21 -16.71 1.28
N LEU A 440 -1.61 -17.89 1.46
CA LEU A 440 -0.74 -18.51 0.47
C LEU A 440 -1.48 -19.31 -0.62
N GLY A 441 -2.76 -19.59 -0.45
CA GLY A 441 -3.54 -20.31 -1.47
C GLY A 441 -3.18 -21.79 -1.60
N LEU A 442 -2.75 -22.44 -0.51
CA LEU A 442 -2.30 -23.83 -0.53
C LEU A 442 -3.35 -24.79 0.04
N ALA A 443 -3.63 -25.85 -0.72
CA ALA A 443 -4.52 -26.93 -0.30
C ALA A 443 -3.95 -27.70 0.91
N PRO A 444 -4.79 -28.35 1.74
CA PRO A 444 -4.32 -29.14 2.87
C PRO A 444 -3.36 -30.28 2.48
N GLU A 445 -3.46 -30.78 1.26
CA GLU A 445 -2.64 -31.86 0.71
C GLU A 445 -1.28 -31.39 0.19
N HIS A 446 -1.03 -30.08 0.16
CA HIS A 446 0.25 -29.53 -0.25
C HIS A 446 1.35 -29.91 0.77
N GLU A 447 2.53 -30.31 0.30
CA GLU A 447 3.65 -30.78 1.12
C GLU A 447 3.93 -29.86 2.31
N ALA A 448 4.10 -28.55 2.05
CA ALA A 448 4.33 -27.56 3.09
C ALA A 448 3.16 -27.42 4.10
N MET A 449 1.90 -27.63 3.68
CA MET A 449 0.75 -27.59 4.60
C MET A 449 0.65 -28.86 5.45
N ILE A 450 1.11 -30.01 4.94
CA ILE A 450 1.21 -31.24 5.72
C ILE A 450 2.22 -31.06 6.86
N GLU A 451 3.36 -30.41 6.60
CA GLU A 451 4.36 -30.09 7.62
C GLU A 451 3.80 -29.15 8.70
N VAL A 452 3.13 -28.06 8.29
CA VAL A 452 2.46 -27.13 9.22
C VAL A 452 1.43 -27.85 10.08
N LYS A 453 0.61 -28.72 9.47
CA LYS A 453 -0.38 -29.52 10.21
C LYS A 453 0.28 -30.44 11.23
N LYS A 454 1.36 -31.12 10.85
CA LYS A 454 2.12 -31.99 11.76
C LYS A 454 2.64 -31.20 12.97
N MET A 455 3.26 -30.05 12.75
CA MET A 455 3.75 -29.18 13.83
C MET A 455 2.63 -28.73 14.77
N ARG A 456 1.47 -28.36 14.22
CA ARG A 456 0.28 -28.01 15.01
C ARG A 456 -0.24 -29.18 15.85
N ASP A 457 -0.31 -30.37 15.26
CA ASP A 457 -0.80 -31.57 15.93
C ASP A 457 0.14 -31.97 17.09
N GLU A 458 1.45 -31.95 16.86
CA GLU A 458 2.47 -32.20 17.89
C GLU A 458 2.43 -31.17 19.04
N TRP A 459 2.25 -29.88 18.71
CA TRP A 459 2.07 -28.83 19.71
C TRP A 459 0.81 -29.07 20.56
N ARG A 460 -0.31 -29.40 19.91
CA ARG A 460 -1.59 -29.63 20.60
C ARG A 460 -1.49 -30.79 21.58
N GLU A 461 -0.92 -31.91 21.16
CA GLU A 461 -0.71 -33.07 22.03
C GLU A 461 0.16 -32.72 23.24
N THR A 462 1.28 -32.03 23.01
CA THR A 462 2.20 -31.60 24.06
C THR A 462 1.53 -30.63 25.04
N ARG A 463 0.77 -29.64 24.54
CA ARG A 463 0.08 -28.64 25.38
C ARG A 463 -1.09 -29.24 26.15
N GLU A 464 -1.83 -30.20 25.57
CA GLU A 464 -2.89 -30.93 26.26
C GLU A 464 -2.34 -31.73 27.45
N GLU A 465 -1.18 -32.37 27.30
CA GLU A 465 -0.52 -33.09 28.40
C GLU A 465 -0.07 -32.13 29.51
N LEU A 466 0.59 -31.03 29.15
CA LEU A 466 0.98 -29.98 30.11
C LEU A 466 -0.25 -29.38 30.82
N LEU A 467 -1.34 -29.14 30.10
CA LEU A 467 -2.55 -28.56 30.66
C LEU A 467 -3.19 -29.48 31.69
N LYS A 468 -3.16 -30.81 31.48
CA LYS A 468 -3.63 -31.79 32.49
C LYS A 468 -2.83 -31.66 33.78
N VAL A 469 -1.50 -31.63 33.67
CA VAL A 469 -0.60 -31.48 34.82
C VAL A 469 -0.83 -30.14 35.55
N GLU A 470 -0.93 -29.04 34.81
CA GLU A 470 -1.24 -27.71 35.35
C GLU A 470 -2.60 -27.70 36.06
N THR A 471 -3.61 -28.35 35.48
CA THR A 471 -4.98 -28.40 36.02
C THR A 471 -5.03 -29.18 37.33
N GLU A 472 -4.37 -30.35 37.41
CA GLU A 472 -4.27 -31.12 38.65
C GLU A 472 -3.54 -30.34 39.75
N ALA A 473 -2.46 -29.64 39.41
CA ALA A 473 -1.72 -28.80 40.34
C ALA A 473 -2.57 -27.61 40.82
N TRP A 474 -3.35 -26.99 39.93
CA TRP A 474 -4.28 -25.92 40.27
C TRP A 474 -5.41 -26.41 41.19
N GLN A 475 -6.02 -27.57 40.91
CA GLN A 475 -7.06 -28.16 41.77
C GLN A 475 -6.55 -28.41 43.18
N LYS A 476 -5.37 -29.02 43.32
CA LYS A 476 -4.73 -29.25 44.64
C LYS A 476 -4.51 -27.94 45.40
N ARG A 477 -4.08 -26.88 44.71
CA ARG A 477 -3.87 -25.55 45.30
C ARG A 477 -5.18 -24.93 45.78
N MET A 478 -6.24 -25.02 44.97
CA MET A 478 -7.57 -24.48 45.32
C MET A 478 -8.22 -25.23 46.48
N GLU A 479 -8.07 -26.56 46.54
CA GLU A 479 -8.51 -27.38 47.68
C GLU A 479 -7.77 -27.00 48.97
N ALA A 480 -6.44 -26.84 48.92
CA ALA A 480 -5.65 -26.39 50.06
C ALA A 480 -6.07 -24.99 50.55
N LYS A 481 -6.33 -24.06 49.62
CA LYS A 481 -6.83 -22.72 49.93
C LYS A 481 -8.20 -22.77 50.59
N LYS A 482 -9.12 -23.58 50.06
CA LYS A 482 -10.45 -23.82 50.65
C LYS A 482 -10.37 -24.43 52.05
N ALA A 483 -9.46 -25.37 52.28
CA ALA A 483 -9.22 -25.95 53.59
C ALA A 483 -8.67 -24.92 54.60
N SER A 484 -7.81 -24.01 54.17
CA SER A 484 -7.24 -22.95 55.01
C SER A 484 -8.21 -21.81 55.38
N ALA A 485 -9.28 -21.61 54.58
CA ALA A 485 -10.21 -20.48 54.72
C ALA A 485 -11.34 -20.70 55.75
N GLY A 486 -11.40 -21.84 56.44
CA GLY A 486 -12.15 -22.02 57.68
C GLY A 486 -13.62 -21.57 57.69
N GLY A 487 -14.49 -22.25 56.92
CA GLY A 487 -15.90 -22.49 57.27
C GLY A 487 -16.87 -21.32 57.56
N SER A 488 -16.50 -20.04 57.49
CA SER A 488 -17.43 -18.92 57.69
C SER A 488 -17.61 -18.08 56.43
N ASP A 489 -18.84 -18.10 55.92
CA ASP A 489 -19.42 -17.28 54.85
C ASP A 489 -18.84 -17.47 53.44
N VAL A 490 -19.34 -18.50 52.77
CA VAL A 490 -19.00 -18.90 51.39
C VAL A 490 -19.19 -17.78 50.36
N ASN A 491 -20.03 -16.78 50.65
CA ASN A 491 -20.25 -15.62 49.77
C ASN A 491 -19.20 -14.52 49.97
N ALA A 492 -18.58 -14.40 51.15
CA ALA A 492 -17.51 -13.42 51.41
C ALA A 492 -16.14 -13.89 50.89
N ALA A 493 -15.90 -15.22 50.88
CA ALA A 493 -14.68 -15.81 50.32
C ALA A 493 -14.61 -15.77 48.79
N MET A 494 -15.75 -15.76 48.09
CA MET A 494 -15.81 -15.59 46.62
C MET A 494 -15.61 -14.13 46.16
N ALA A 495 -15.71 -13.15 47.05
CA ALA A 495 -15.54 -11.73 46.73
C ALA A 495 -14.06 -11.28 46.69
N ASN A 496 -13.13 -12.10 47.17
CA ASN A 496 -11.69 -11.88 47.01
C ASN A 496 -11.20 -12.67 45.79
N VAL A 497 -11.31 -12.06 44.61
CA VAL A 497 -10.56 -12.51 43.42
C VAL A 497 -9.08 -12.19 43.67
N VAL A 498 -8.30 -13.16 44.18
CA VAL A 498 -6.91 -12.96 44.61
C VAL A 498 -5.93 -13.41 43.53
N SER A 499 -5.64 -12.50 42.59
CA SER A 499 -4.60 -12.62 41.55
C SER A 499 -4.89 -13.59 40.38
N SER A 500 -4.17 -13.38 39.27
CA SER A 500 -4.21 -14.21 38.07
C SER A 500 -3.94 -15.69 38.34
N ASP A 501 -3.21 -16.01 39.42
CA ASP A 501 -2.73 -17.34 39.73
C ASP A 501 -3.82 -18.27 40.30
N ASP A 502 -4.99 -17.70 40.63
CA ASP A 502 -6.19 -18.43 41.06
C ASP A 502 -7.08 -18.86 39.88
N LEU A 503 -6.81 -18.39 38.66
CA LEU A 503 -7.56 -18.80 37.47
C LEU A 503 -7.18 -20.21 37.04
N PRO A 504 -8.14 -21.02 36.56
CA PRO A 504 -7.83 -22.33 36.01
C PRO A 504 -6.92 -22.17 34.79
N PRO A 505 -5.93 -23.05 34.60
CA PRO A 505 -5.08 -23.01 33.42
C PRO A 505 -5.92 -23.28 32.17
N VAL A 506 -5.50 -22.71 31.05
CA VAL A 506 -6.19 -22.80 29.77
C VAL A 506 -5.20 -23.19 28.66
N MET A 507 -5.71 -23.76 27.57
CA MET A 507 -4.91 -24.20 26.42
C MET A 507 -3.97 -23.09 25.90
N GLY A 508 -4.45 -21.86 25.87
CA GLY A 508 -3.80 -20.75 25.16
C GLY A 508 -4.03 -20.86 23.65
N PRO A 509 -3.66 -19.81 22.89
CA PRO A 509 -3.72 -19.85 21.44
C PRO A 509 -2.69 -20.83 20.86
N PRO A 510 -2.97 -21.48 19.72
CA PRO A 510 -1.96 -22.23 18.98
C PRO A 510 -0.83 -21.32 18.50
N PRO A 511 0.36 -21.88 18.20
CA PRO A 511 1.43 -21.12 17.56
C PRO A 511 0.99 -20.62 16.19
N ASP A 512 1.58 -19.50 15.75
CA ASP A 512 1.31 -18.97 14.43
C ASP A 512 1.76 -19.94 13.33
N GLU A 513 0.92 -20.11 12.31
CA GLU A 513 1.20 -20.99 11.17
C GLU A 513 1.82 -20.19 10.02
N PHE A 514 2.99 -20.63 9.56
CA PHE A 514 3.71 -19.99 8.46
C PHE A 514 4.54 -20.97 7.63
N ILE A 515 4.92 -20.53 6.43
CA ILE A 515 5.82 -21.24 5.52
C ILE A 515 7.03 -20.34 5.27
N ALA A 516 8.20 -20.80 5.70
CA ALA A 516 9.42 -19.98 5.71
C ALA A 516 10.09 -19.83 4.36
N THR A 517 10.06 -20.87 3.55
CA THR A 517 10.69 -20.89 2.23
C THR A 517 9.63 -20.71 1.15
N PRO A 518 9.84 -19.84 0.14
CA PRO A 518 8.91 -19.71 -0.98
C PRO A 518 8.58 -21.04 -1.66
N VAL A 519 7.30 -21.39 -1.70
CA VAL A 519 6.76 -22.61 -2.32
C VAL A 519 5.85 -22.27 -3.48
N HIS A 520 5.72 -23.19 -4.45
CA HIS A 520 4.86 -22.99 -5.61
C HIS A 520 3.37 -23.00 -5.22
N VAL A 521 2.61 -22.01 -5.66
CA VAL A 521 1.16 -21.92 -5.44
C VAL A 521 0.42 -22.52 -6.64
N PRO A 522 -0.31 -23.65 -6.48
CA PRO A 522 -1.03 -24.28 -7.57
C PRO A 522 -2.33 -23.54 -7.90
N PHE A 523 -2.64 -23.43 -9.20
CA PHE A 523 -3.90 -22.88 -9.70
C PHE A 523 -4.82 -24.01 -10.22
N PRO A 524 -6.16 -23.86 -10.13
CA PRO A 524 -7.12 -24.93 -10.45
C PRO A 524 -6.99 -25.51 -11.87
N SER A 525 -6.59 -24.66 -12.82
CA SER A 525 -6.23 -25.08 -14.16
C SER A 525 -4.72 -25.29 -14.12
N GLY A 526 -4.25 -26.55 -14.12
CA GLY A 526 -2.82 -26.87 -13.90
C GLY A 526 -1.82 -26.16 -14.84
N ASP A 527 -2.30 -25.65 -15.98
CA ASP A 527 -1.53 -24.86 -16.95
C ASP A 527 -1.75 -23.32 -16.84
N SER A 528 -2.47 -22.84 -15.82
CA SER A 528 -2.78 -21.42 -15.66
C SER A 528 -1.52 -20.62 -15.39
N LYS A 529 -1.11 -19.87 -16.39
CA LYS A 529 -0.05 -18.86 -16.26
C LYS A 529 -0.65 -17.57 -15.75
N ILE A 530 -0.02 -16.98 -14.74
CA ILE A 530 -0.45 -15.73 -14.16
C ILE A 530 0.27 -14.57 -14.84
N ALA A 531 -0.49 -13.52 -15.15
CA ALA A 531 -0.01 -12.31 -15.79
C ALA A 531 0.16 -11.17 -14.78
N TYR A 532 -0.73 -11.09 -13.79
CA TYR A 532 -0.78 -10.00 -12.80
C TYR A 532 -1.17 -10.54 -11.42
N LEU A 533 -0.61 -9.94 -10.37
CA LEU A 533 -0.94 -10.20 -8.97
C LEU A 533 -1.22 -8.88 -8.26
N SER A 534 -2.04 -8.92 -7.22
CA SER A 534 -2.10 -7.86 -6.22
C SER A 534 -2.47 -8.46 -4.88
N SER A 535 -1.73 -8.09 -3.84
CA SER A 535 -1.97 -8.55 -2.48
C SER A 535 -2.56 -7.43 -1.65
N GLY A 536 -3.68 -7.71 -0.98
CA GLY A 536 -4.22 -6.86 0.06
C GLY A 536 -3.62 -7.21 1.42
N ALA A 537 -4.28 -6.80 2.50
CA ALA A 537 -3.79 -7.07 3.86
C ALA A 537 -3.62 -8.57 4.15
N ARG A 538 -4.66 -9.37 3.81
CA ARG A 538 -4.74 -10.82 4.06
C ARG A 538 -5.43 -11.60 2.93
N HIS A 539 -5.54 -11.01 1.75
CA HIS A 539 -6.16 -11.65 0.58
C HIS A 539 -5.38 -11.30 -0.67
N VAL A 540 -5.58 -12.10 -1.71
CA VAL A 540 -4.84 -11.97 -2.96
C VAL A 540 -5.78 -12.04 -4.13
N LEU A 541 -5.49 -11.23 -5.15
CA LEU A 541 -6.10 -11.30 -6.46
C LEU A 541 -5.03 -11.65 -7.50
N ALA A 542 -5.38 -12.54 -8.44
CA ALA A 542 -4.53 -12.88 -9.58
C ALA A 542 -5.30 -12.84 -10.89
N VAL A 543 -4.60 -12.45 -11.95
CA VAL A 543 -5.13 -12.46 -13.32
C VAL A 543 -4.32 -13.46 -14.14
N GLY A 544 -4.99 -14.48 -14.65
CA GLY A 544 -4.39 -15.40 -15.61
C GLY A 544 -4.14 -14.75 -16.97
N THR A 545 -3.22 -15.27 -17.77
CA THR A 545 -2.94 -14.77 -19.13
C THR A 545 -4.17 -14.80 -20.04
N GLY A 546 -5.12 -15.71 -19.79
CA GLY A 546 -6.42 -15.76 -20.48
C GLY A 546 -7.49 -14.79 -19.96
N GLY A 547 -7.13 -13.90 -19.03
CA GLY A 547 -8.01 -12.91 -18.41
C GLY A 547 -8.95 -13.46 -17.32
N THR A 548 -8.70 -14.67 -16.84
CA THR A 548 -9.41 -15.28 -15.71
C THR A 548 -9.01 -14.61 -14.41
N LEU A 549 -9.98 -14.19 -13.60
CA LEU A 549 -9.76 -13.60 -12.28
C LEU A 549 -9.81 -14.69 -11.21
N TYR A 550 -8.76 -14.77 -10.39
CA TYR A 550 -8.69 -15.63 -9.21
C TYR A 550 -8.57 -14.79 -7.93
N SER A 551 -9.13 -15.30 -6.84
CA SER A 551 -8.99 -14.72 -5.51
C SER A 551 -8.83 -15.81 -4.45
N TRP A 552 -8.07 -15.54 -3.39
CA TRP A 552 -7.96 -16.42 -2.22
C TRP A 552 -7.49 -15.67 -0.97
N GLY A 553 -7.47 -16.37 0.17
CA GLY A 553 -7.12 -15.82 1.48
C GLY A 553 -8.36 -15.47 2.31
N PHE A 554 -8.23 -14.44 3.14
CA PHE A 554 -9.27 -13.99 4.07
C PHE A 554 -10.39 -13.23 3.34
N GLY A 555 -11.65 -13.51 3.67
CA GLY A 555 -12.84 -13.07 2.93
C GLY A 555 -13.99 -12.50 3.74
N ASN A 556 -13.85 -12.30 5.06
CA ASN A 556 -14.93 -11.82 5.94
C ASN A 556 -15.53 -10.44 5.57
N GLN A 557 -14.89 -9.68 4.69
CA GLN A 557 -15.35 -8.38 4.20
C GLN A 557 -15.71 -8.46 2.71
N SER A 558 -16.01 -9.66 2.19
CA SER A 558 -16.28 -9.94 0.78
C SER A 558 -15.16 -9.54 -0.19
N GLN A 559 -13.94 -9.30 0.30
CA GLN A 559 -12.84 -8.81 -0.52
C GLN A 559 -12.32 -9.83 -1.55
N LEU A 560 -12.82 -11.08 -1.49
CA LEU A 560 -12.59 -12.13 -2.48
C LEU A 560 -13.55 -12.04 -3.67
N GLY A 561 -14.73 -11.42 -3.50
CA GLY A 561 -15.73 -11.34 -4.57
C GLY A 561 -16.40 -12.68 -4.89
N LEU A 562 -16.31 -13.65 -3.96
CA LEU A 562 -16.82 -15.02 -4.11
C LEU A 562 -18.24 -15.20 -3.55
N GLY A 563 -18.90 -14.13 -3.12
CA GLY A 563 -20.18 -14.20 -2.41
C GLY A 563 -19.95 -14.10 -0.90
N ASP A 564 -20.61 -14.97 -0.14
CA ASP A 564 -20.53 -15.03 1.33
C ASP A 564 -19.35 -15.88 1.86
N GLU A 565 -18.37 -16.19 0.99
CA GLU A 565 -17.22 -17.00 1.37
C GLU A 565 -16.26 -16.21 2.27
N GLU A 566 -16.16 -16.64 3.53
CA GLU A 566 -15.32 -16.01 4.57
C GLU A 566 -13.83 -16.30 4.39
N ALA A 567 -13.48 -17.34 3.64
CA ALA A 567 -12.10 -17.64 3.24
C ALA A 567 -12.10 -18.50 1.98
N ALA A 568 -11.05 -18.38 1.18
CA ALA A 568 -10.78 -19.32 0.09
C ALA A 568 -9.38 -19.89 0.23
N GLN A 569 -9.31 -21.20 0.40
CA GLN A 569 -8.06 -21.91 0.70
C GLN A 569 -7.09 -21.98 -0.47
N THR A 570 -7.62 -22.02 -1.70
CA THR A 570 -6.84 -22.10 -2.93
C THR A 570 -7.29 -21.01 -3.90
N PRO A 571 -6.46 -20.62 -4.87
CA PRO A 571 -6.85 -19.66 -5.90
C PRO A 571 -8.17 -20.06 -6.55
N THR A 572 -9.23 -19.30 -6.27
CA THR A 572 -10.60 -19.64 -6.69
C THR A 572 -11.06 -18.66 -7.76
N GLU A 573 -11.66 -19.18 -8.85
CA GLU A 573 -12.14 -18.35 -9.95
C GLU A 573 -13.31 -17.47 -9.52
N VAL A 574 -13.19 -16.15 -9.72
CA VAL A 574 -14.21 -15.18 -9.37
C VAL A 574 -15.26 -15.06 -10.48
N LYS A 575 -16.51 -15.37 -10.14
CA LYS A 575 -17.66 -15.32 -11.06
C LYS A 575 -18.72 -14.34 -10.56
N SER A 576 -19.21 -13.50 -11.46
CA SER A 576 -20.31 -12.55 -11.21
C SER A 576 -21.15 -12.36 -12.47
N LYS A 577 -22.44 -12.09 -12.30
CA LYS A 577 -23.36 -11.78 -13.43
C LYS A 577 -22.89 -10.57 -14.22
N GLN A 578 -22.42 -9.52 -13.53
CA GLN A 578 -21.94 -8.29 -14.19
C GLN A 578 -20.54 -8.46 -14.80
N PHE A 579 -19.74 -9.39 -14.25
CA PHE A 579 -18.40 -9.68 -14.74
C PHE A 579 -18.40 -10.66 -15.92
N LYS A 580 -19.50 -11.40 -16.12
CA LYS A 580 -19.68 -12.28 -17.28
C LYS A 580 -19.44 -11.51 -18.58
N GLY A 581 -18.68 -12.11 -19.51
CA GLY A 581 -18.31 -11.46 -20.77
C GLY A 581 -17.21 -10.39 -20.64
N HIS A 582 -16.50 -10.35 -19.51
CA HIS A 582 -15.31 -9.52 -19.34
C HIS A 582 -14.07 -10.38 -19.02
N LYS A 583 -12.90 -9.85 -19.39
CA LYS A 583 -11.59 -10.42 -19.10
C LYS A 583 -10.84 -9.46 -18.18
N ALA A 584 -10.44 -9.93 -17.01
CA ALA A 584 -9.61 -9.15 -16.09
C ALA A 584 -8.26 -8.86 -16.75
N VAL A 585 -7.72 -7.68 -16.47
CA VAL A 585 -6.41 -7.25 -16.96
C VAL A 585 -5.52 -6.85 -15.79
N MET A 586 -6.06 -6.08 -14.86
CA MET A 586 -5.34 -5.59 -13.69
C MET A 586 -6.24 -5.69 -12.47
N VAL A 587 -5.61 -5.86 -11.32
CA VAL A 587 -6.28 -5.97 -10.03
C VAL A 587 -5.58 -5.07 -9.02
N GLY A 588 -6.34 -4.54 -8.07
CA GLY A 588 -5.82 -3.83 -6.91
C GLY A 588 -6.55 -4.34 -5.67
N ALA A 589 -5.81 -4.92 -4.74
CA ALA A 589 -6.29 -5.42 -3.46
C ALA A 589 -5.85 -4.49 -2.33
N GLY A 590 -6.81 -3.93 -1.59
CA GLY A 590 -6.55 -2.99 -0.50
C GLY A 590 -6.61 -3.65 0.87
N GLY A 591 -6.98 -2.88 1.90
CA GLY A 591 -7.19 -3.41 3.25
C GLY A 591 -8.39 -4.35 3.32
N GLN A 592 -9.54 -3.90 2.80
CA GLN A 592 -10.83 -4.62 2.88
C GLN A 592 -11.64 -4.56 1.59
N HIS A 593 -11.11 -3.94 0.53
CA HIS A 593 -11.75 -3.83 -0.77
C HIS A 593 -10.83 -4.31 -1.88
N SER A 594 -11.45 -4.53 -3.03
CA SER A 594 -10.82 -5.07 -4.21
C SER A 594 -11.34 -4.36 -5.45
N THR A 595 -10.44 -4.12 -6.39
CA THR A 595 -10.72 -3.43 -7.65
C THR A 595 -10.19 -4.27 -8.82
N VAL A 596 -10.91 -4.27 -9.93
CA VAL A 596 -10.52 -4.98 -11.16
C VAL A 596 -10.71 -4.05 -12.34
N LEU A 597 -9.68 -3.88 -13.16
CA LEU A 597 -9.81 -3.35 -14.50
C LEU A 597 -9.98 -4.51 -15.48
N ALA A 598 -11.07 -4.50 -16.24
CA ALA A 598 -11.40 -5.56 -17.19
C ALA A 598 -11.86 -5.01 -18.53
N VAL A 599 -11.57 -5.73 -19.60
CA VAL A 599 -12.03 -5.41 -20.96
C VAL A 599 -13.21 -6.31 -21.31
N ARG A 600 -14.15 -5.80 -22.11
CA ARG A 600 -15.23 -6.63 -22.65
C ARG A 600 -14.64 -7.67 -23.61
N ASP A 601 -15.04 -8.91 -23.42
CA ASP A 601 -14.71 -10.00 -24.34
C ASP A 601 -15.58 -9.85 -25.60
N PRO A 602 -15.00 -9.56 -26.78
CA PRO A 602 -15.78 -9.38 -27.99
C PRO A 602 -16.32 -10.71 -28.56
N ASP A 603 -15.77 -11.85 -28.14
CA ASP A 603 -16.21 -13.16 -28.60
C ASP A 603 -17.42 -13.67 -27.76
N VAL A 604 -17.83 -12.94 -26.71
CA VAL A 604 -19.02 -13.23 -25.90
C VAL A 604 -20.13 -12.23 -26.21
N THR A 605 -21.15 -12.67 -26.94
CA THR A 605 -22.43 -11.95 -27.01
C THR A 605 -23.11 -12.08 -25.65
N VAL A 606 -23.27 -10.96 -24.96
CA VAL A 606 -24.07 -10.90 -23.73
C VAL A 606 -25.51 -10.62 -24.18
N ASP A 607 -26.37 -11.64 -24.08
CA ASP A 607 -27.82 -11.54 -24.32
C ASP A 607 -28.50 -10.60 -23.32
#